data_AF-A0A843YAF4-F1
#
_entry.id   AF-A0A843YAF4-F1
#
_cell.length_a   1.000
_cell.length_b   1.000
_cell.length_c   1.000
_cell.angle_alpha   90.00
_cell.angle_beta   90.00
_cell.angle_gamma   90.00
#
_symmetry.space_group_name_H-M   'P 1'
#
loop_
_entity.id
_entity.type
_entity.pdbx_description
1 polymer ?
#
loop_
_entity_poly.entity_id
_entity_poly.type
_entity_poly.pdbx_seq_one_letter_code
_entity_poly.pdbx_strand_id
1 'polypeptide(L)'
;MAIGAAFFTPLSPASADIERACRQSDRVASRSLCNCIGRVADAKLSRTEQRTVAKWFSDPDQAQETRQSDRVSDNRLWKRYKAFGETAAQVCS
;
A
#
# COMPACT_ATOMS: atom_id res chain seq x y z
N MET A 1 34.41 23.98 5.54
CA MET A 1 33.44 23.18 6.31
C MET A 1 32.45 22.57 5.34
N ALA A 2 32.53 21.26 5.10
CA ALA A 2 31.58 20.54 4.24
C ALA A 2 30.43 20.03 5.12
N ILE A 3 29.23 20.56 4.92
CA ILE A 3 28.03 20.12 5.64
C ILE A 3 27.50 18.89 4.89
N GLY A 4 27.75 17.70 5.44
CA GLY A 4 27.16 16.46 4.96
C GLY A 4 25.66 16.46 5.27
N ALA A 5 24.82 16.57 4.25
CA ALA A 5 23.38 16.41 4.38
C ALA A 5 23.05 14.94 4.66
N ALA A 6 22.75 14.62 5.92
CA ALA A 6 22.17 13.34 6.29
C ALA A 6 20.73 13.30 5.76
N PHE A 7 20.49 12.46 4.74
CA PHE A 7 19.14 12.17 4.26
C PHE A 7 18.43 11.29 5.30
N PHE A 8 17.76 11.92 6.26
CA PHE A 8 16.81 11.22 7.12
C PHE A 8 15.59 10.88 6.27
N THR A 9 15.55 9.66 5.72
CA THR A 9 14.31 9.12 5.18
C THR A 9 13.32 8.97 6.33
N PRO A 10 12.21 9.74 6.37
CA PRO A 10 11.24 9.60 7.44
C PRO A 10 10.70 8.16 7.40
N LEU A 11 10.88 7.44 8.50
CA LEU A 11 10.30 6.12 8.68
C LEU A 11 8.79 6.31 8.88
N SER A 12 8.06 6.48 7.78
CA SER A 12 6.61 6.47 7.82
C SER A 12 6.16 5.09 8.30
N PRO A 13 5.16 5.00 9.19
CA PRO A 13 4.47 3.74 9.40
C PRO A 13 3.93 3.29 8.03
N ALA A 14 4.13 2.03 7.64
CA ALA A 14 3.65 1.53 6.35
C ALA A 14 2.14 1.67 6.17
N SER A 15 1.34 1.63 7.24
CA SER A 15 -0.08 1.98 7.16
C SER A 15 -0.28 3.37 6.57
N ALA A 16 0.65 4.31 6.81
CA ALA A 16 0.61 5.63 6.19
C ALA A 16 0.92 5.61 4.69
N ASP A 17 1.65 4.64 4.14
CA ASP A 17 1.87 4.54 2.70
C ASP A 17 0.54 4.26 1.97
N ILE A 18 -0.17 3.21 2.39
CA ILE A 18 -1.47 2.84 1.83
C ILE A 18 -2.54 3.90 2.16
N GLU A 19 -2.56 4.41 3.39
CA GLU A 19 -3.53 5.44 3.81
C GLU A 19 -3.34 6.75 3.02
N ARG A 20 -2.09 7.18 2.78
CA ARG A 20 -1.81 8.34 1.91
C ARG A 20 -2.18 8.06 0.48
N ALA A 21 -1.82 6.89 -0.05
CA ALA A 21 -2.14 6.52 -1.42
C ALA A 21 -3.66 6.43 -1.65
N CYS A 22 -4.42 5.89 -0.71
CA CYS A 22 -5.88 5.87 -0.71
C CYS A 22 -6.47 7.29 -0.81
N ARG A 23 -6.01 8.21 0.04
CA ARG A 23 -6.46 9.61 0.00
C ARG A 23 -6.09 10.35 -1.27
N GLN A 24 -5.06 9.91 -1.98
CA GLN A 24 -4.57 10.56 -3.19
C GLN A 24 -5.17 9.94 -4.46
N SER A 25 -5.51 8.66 -4.42
CA SER A 25 -6.12 7.91 -5.52
C SER A 25 -7.59 8.26 -5.68
N ASP A 26 -8.30 8.51 -4.58
CA ASP A 26 -9.72 8.82 -4.61
C ASP A 26 -9.99 10.25 -4.12
N ARG A 27 -10.70 11.03 -4.94
CA ARG A 27 -11.07 12.43 -4.62
C ARG A 27 -12.22 12.49 -3.61
N VAL A 28 -12.84 11.35 -3.29
CA VAL A 28 -14.06 11.28 -2.47
C VAL A 28 -13.93 10.30 -1.28
N ALA A 29 -12.81 9.61 -1.10
CA ALA A 29 -12.63 8.70 0.03
C ALA A 29 -12.55 9.47 1.36
N SER A 30 -13.38 9.07 2.33
CA SER A 30 -13.39 9.67 3.67
C SER A 30 -12.08 9.35 4.41
N ARG A 31 -11.61 10.28 5.27
CA ARG A 31 -10.39 10.05 6.06
C ARG A 31 -10.49 8.81 6.95
N SER A 32 -11.69 8.51 7.46
CA SER A 32 -11.98 7.32 8.26
C SER A 32 -11.83 6.03 7.45
N LEU A 33 -12.33 6.00 6.21
CA LEU A 33 -12.19 4.87 5.30
C LEU A 33 -10.71 4.58 5.03
N CYS A 34 -9.94 5.58 4.61
CA CYS A 34 -8.52 5.37 4.32
C CYS A 34 -7.73 4.93 5.56
N ASN A 35 -8.08 5.42 6.76
CA ASN A 35 -7.45 4.98 7.99
C ASN A 35 -7.80 3.51 8.34
N CYS A 36 -9.04 3.09 8.09
CA CYS A 36 -9.41 1.68 8.22
C CYS A 36 -8.61 0.80 7.25
N ILE A 37 -8.55 1.18 5.97
CA ILE A 37 -7.77 0.47 4.95
C ILE A 37 -6.28 0.39 5.33
N GLY A 38 -5.70 1.49 5.82
CA GLY A 38 -4.31 1.52 6.30
C GLY A 38 -4.05 0.54 7.45
N ARG A 39 -4.99 0.41 8.40
CA ARG A 39 -4.90 -0.56 9.51
C ARG A 39 -5.02 -2.01 9.03
N VAL A 40 -5.94 -2.29 8.11
CA VAL A 40 -6.06 -3.63 7.50
C VAL A 40 -4.80 -3.99 6.72
N ALA A 41 -4.19 -3.02 6.02
CA ALA A 41 -2.92 -3.21 5.33
C ALA A 41 -1.79 -3.57 6.31
N ASP A 42 -1.68 -2.89 7.46
CA ASP A 42 -0.70 -3.24 8.50
C ASP A 42 -0.86 -4.65 9.06
N ALA A 43 -2.08 -5.18 9.10
CA ALA A 43 -2.36 -6.55 9.55
C ALA A 43 -2.08 -7.62 8.48
N LYS A 44 -2.16 -7.27 7.19
CA LYS A 44 -2.14 -8.25 6.08
C LYS A 44 -0.88 -8.19 5.22
N LEU A 45 -0.17 -7.06 5.22
CA LEU A 45 0.96 -6.78 4.34
C LEU A 45 2.18 -6.32 5.15
N SER A 46 3.36 -6.79 4.78
CA SER A 46 4.62 -6.28 5.34
C SER A 46 4.92 -4.86 4.85
N ARG A 47 5.80 -4.12 5.54
CA ARG A 47 6.12 -2.73 5.17
C ARG A 47 6.74 -2.56 3.77
N THR A 48 7.36 -3.60 3.21
CA THR A 48 7.84 -3.58 1.82
C THR A 48 6.69 -3.81 0.84
N GLU A 49 5.80 -4.75 1.15
CA GLU A 49 4.63 -5.05 0.32
C GLU A 49 3.66 -3.87 0.30
N GLN A 50 3.45 -3.20 1.43
CA GLN A 50 2.64 -1.99 1.51
C GLN A 50 3.19 -0.87 0.64
N ARG A 51 4.52 -0.70 0.56
CA ARG A 51 5.13 0.28 -0.36
C ARG A 51 4.89 -0.08 -1.82
N THR A 52 4.97 -1.35 -2.19
CA THR A 52 4.65 -1.80 -3.55
C THR A 52 3.17 -1.60 -3.87
N VAL A 53 2.28 -2.06 -2.99
CA VAL A 53 0.83 -1.92 -3.16
C VAL A 53 0.40 -0.46 -3.16
N ALA A 54 1.01 0.41 -2.35
CA ALA A 54 0.74 1.85 -2.35
C ALA A 54 1.03 2.50 -3.71
N LYS A 55 2.05 2.03 -4.44
CA LYS A 55 2.30 2.50 -5.82
C LYS A 55 1.19 2.10 -6.78
N TRP A 56 0.55 0.95 -6.57
CA TRP A 56 -0.55 0.49 -7.44
C TRP A 56 -1.78 1.40 -7.39
N PHE A 57 -1.99 2.12 -6.28
CA PHE A 57 -3.06 3.13 -6.18
C PHE A 57 -2.84 4.34 -7.11
N SER A 58 -1.58 4.68 -7.38
CA SER A 58 -1.20 5.74 -8.34
C SER A 58 -0.94 5.23 -9.75
N ASP A 59 -0.52 3.98 -9.87
CA ASP A 59 -0.12 3.33 -11.12
C ASP A 59 -0.76 1.92 -11.19
N PRO A 60 -2.00 1.82 -11.67
CA PRO A 60 -2.72 0.55 -11.72
C PRO A 60 -2.10 -0.47 -12.68
N ASP A 61 -1.24 -0.07 -13.61
CA ASP A 61 -0.59 -0.98 -14.56
C ASP A 61 0.37 -1.93 -13.85
N GLN A 62 1.08 -1.46 -12.82
CA GLN A 62 1.95 -2.32 -11.99
C GLN A 62 1.18 -3.44 -11.28
N ALA A 63 -0.08 -3.22 -10.92
CA ALA A 63 -0.93 -4.27 -10.37
C ALA A 63 -1.30 -5.30 -11.44
N GLN A 64 -1.58 -4.87 -12.68
CA GLN A 64 -1.87 -5.77 -13.80
C GLN A 64 -0.65 -6.59 -14.20
N GLU A 65 0.53 -6.00 -14.23
CA GLU A 65 1.79 -6.73 -14.47
C GLU A 65 2.04 -7.78 -13.38
N THR A 66 1.89 -7.41 -12.10
CA THR A 66 2.06 -8.35 -10.98
C THR A 66 1.08 -9.51 -11.06
N ARG A 67 -0.17 -9.24 -11.45
CA ARG A 67 -1.21 -10.27 -11.62
C ARG A 67 -0.90 -11.25 -12.76
N GLN A 68 -0.25 -10.78 -13.82
CA GLN A 68 0.08 -11.58 -15.01
C GLN A 68 1.48 -12.22 -14.92
N SER A 69 2.27 -11.88 -13.90
CA SER A 69 3.63 -12.37 -13.74
C SER A 69 3.68 -13.83 -13.28
N ASP A 70 4.56 -14.62 -13.90
CA ASP A 70 4.85 -16.00 -13.51
C ASP A 70 5.80 -16.10 -12.29
N ARG A 71 6.31 -14.97 -11.77
CA ARG A 71 7.24 -14.98 -10.64
C ARG A 71 6.53 -15.41 -9.35
N VAL A 72 7.18 -16.29 -8.59
CA VAL A 72 6.62 -16.80 -7.31
C VAL A 72 6.43 -15.68 -6.29
N SER A 73 7.34 -14.70 -6.25
CA SER A 73 7.23 -13.51 -5.38
C SER A 73 5.97 -12.71 -5.66
N ASP A 74 5.68 -12.49 -6.94
CA ASP A 74 4.59 -11.65 -7.42
C ASP A 74 3.26 -12.34 -7.14
N ASN A 75 3.20 -13.64 -7.41
CA ASN A 75 2.07 -14.49 -7.05
C ASN A 75 1.79 -14.50 -5.53
N ARG A 76 2.84 -14.53 -4.68
CA ARG A 76 2.68 -14.46 -3.22
C ARG A 76 2.14 -13.10 -2.79
N LEU A 77 2.69 -12.01 -3.34
CA LEU A 77 2.22 -10.66 -3.08
C LEU A 77 0.77 -10.49 -3.52
N TRP A 78 0.42 -10.97 -4.71
CA TRP A 78 -0.93 -10.91 -5.27
C TRP A 78 -1.96 -11.64 -4.38
N LYS A 79 -1.61 -12.83 -3.86
CA LYS A 79 -2.46 -13.54 -2.89
C LYS A 79 -2.71 -12.71 -1.62
N ARG A 80 -1.67 -12.09 -1.06
CA ARG A 80 -1.80 -11.24 0.13
C ARG A 80 -2.60 -9.97 -0.16
N TYR A 81 -2.38 -9.35 -1.31
CA TYR A 81 -3.12 -8.19 -1.77
C TYR A 81 -4.62 -8.47 -1.87
N LYS A 82 -5.02 -9.61 -2.47
CA LYS A 82 -6.43 -10.02 -2.53
C LYS A 82 -7.04 -10.20 -1.14
N ALA A 83 -6.36 -10.92 -0.24
CA ALA A 83 -6.83 -11.14 1.13
C ALA A 83 -6.97 -9.81 1.91
N PHE A 84 -6.06 -8.86 1.67
CA PHE A 84 -6.15 -7.49 2.18
C PHE A 84 -7.41 -6.79 1.65
N GLY A 85 -7.62 -6.78 0.33
CA GLY A 85 -8.76 -6.10 -0.30
C GLY A 85 -10.11 -6.68 0.14
N GLU A 86 -10.22 -8.00 0.23
CA GLU A 86 -11.42 -8.68 0.75
C GLU A 86 -11.72 -8.29 2.20
N THR A 87 -10.70 -8.29 3.06
CA THR A 87 -10.87 -7.88 4.47
C THR A 87 -11.25 -6.41 4.57
N ALA A 88 -10.63 -5.54 3.77
CA ALA A 88 -10.91 -4.12 3.75
C ALA A 88 -12.36 -3.85 3.30
N ALA A 89 -12.84 -4.53 2.25
CA ALA A 89 -14.23 -4.38 1.78
C ALA A 89 -15.28 -4.87 2.80
N GLN A 90 -14.92 -5.84 3.64
CA GLN A 90 -15.82 -6.36 4.68
C GLN A 90 -15.88 -5.48 5.93
N VAL A 91 -14.76 -4.83 6.29
CA VAL A 91 -14.60 -4.14 7.58
C VAL A 91 -14.66 -2.62 7.44
N CYS A 92 -14.27 -2.08 6.30
CA CYS A 92 -14.19 -0.63 6.07
C CYS A 92 -15.37 -0.15 5.20
N SER A 93 -16.27 0.64 5.80
CA SER A 93 -17.44 1.26 5.16
C SER A 93 -17.47 2.77 5.42
#